data_AF-A0A7J5W8N4-F1
#
_entry.id   AF-A0A7J5W8N4-F1
#
_cell.length_a   1.000
_cell.length_b   1.000
_cell.length_c   1.000
_cell.angle_alpha   90.00
_cell.angle_beta   90.00
_cell.angle_gamma   90.00
#
_symmetry.space_group_name_H-M   'P 1'
#
loop_
_entity.id
_entity.type
_entity.pdbx_description
1 polymer ?
#
loop_
_entity_poly.entity_id
_entity_poly.type
_entity_poly.pdbx_seq_one_letter_code
_entity_poly.pdbx_strand_id
1 'polypeptide(L)'
;MHDTHSSTSNAPLFGAYLASLSREVCVRGSVHPDSAARALRATSRRLGADLRGRSLDYADRRRVRAYYFAVLRNAAFEQALPVDRTLRERIKIASLVADLRSVGASALRIRQEVESFYGSEALEHLVHAGVAS
;
A
#
# COMPACT_ATOMS: atom_id res chain seq x y z
N MET A 1 -9.93 -43.83 -4.57
CA MET A 1 -9.34 -42.82 -5.47
C MET A 1 -9.57 -41.45 -4.85
N HIS A 2 -8.60 -40.95 -4.08
CA HIS A 2 -8.64 -39.58 -3.57
C HIS A 2 -7.75 -38.72 -4.46
N ASP A 3 -8.38 -38.01 -5.38
CA ASP A 3 -7.70 -36.95 -6.13
C ASP A 3 -7.43 -35.81 -5.16
N THR A 4 -6.17 -35.73 -4.75
CA THR A 4 -5.64 -34.63 -3.97
C THR A 4 -5.46 -33.49 -4.95
N HIS A 5 -6.42 -32.57 -5.02
CA HIS A 5 -6.23 -31.28 -5.68
C HIS A 5 -5.17 -30.49 -4.91
N SER A 6 -3.91 -30.80 -5.17
CA SER A 6 -2.79 -29.90 -4.97
C SER A 6 -2.99 -28.72 -5.92
N SER A 7 -3.85 -27.78 -5.51
CA SER A 7 -3.85 -26.42 -6.06
C SER A 7 -2.51 -25.82 -5.67
N THR A 8 -1.52 -26.01 -6.53
CA THR A 8 -0.33 -25.17 -6.62
C THR A 8 -0.80 -23.76 -6.92
N SER A 9 -1.19 -23.04 -5.86
CA SER A 9 -1.33 -21.60 -5.89
C SER A 9 0.04 -21.06 -6.29
N ASN A 10 0.22 -20.76 -7.58
CA ASN A 10 1.40 -20.08 -8.09
C ASN A 10 1.40 -18.68 -7.49
N ALA A 11 1.96 -18.57 -6.29
CA ALA A 11 2.15 -17.31 -5.59
C ALA A 11 2.92 -16.37 -6.53
N PRO A 12 2.35 -15.19 -6.88
CA PRO A 12 2.94 -14.36 -7.88
C PRO A 12 4.25 -13.76 -7.35
N LEU A 13 5.24 -13.63 -8.23
CA LEU A 13 6.45 -12.90 -7.92
C LEU A 13 6.14 -11.42 -7.69
N PHE A 14 6.89 -10.78 -6.78
CA PHE A 14 6.73 -9.37 -6.43
C PHE A 14 6.55 -8.44 -7.64
N GLY A 15 7.47 -8.53 -8.61
CA GLY A 15 7.44 -7.67 -9.80
C GLY A 15 6.21 -7.90 -10.66
N ALA A 16 5.81 -9.16 -10.85
CA ALA A 16 4.64 -9.52 -11.64
C ALA A 16 3.34 -9.06 -10.97
N TYR A 17 3.24 -9.21 -9.65
CA TYR A 17 2.09 -8.74 -8.88
C TYR A 17 1.98 -7.21 -8.85
N LEU A 18 3.09 -6.50 -8.66
CA LEU A 18 3.10 -5.05 -8.68
C LEU A 18 2.76 -4.49 -10.08
N ALA A 19 3.25 -5.13 -11.13
CA ALA A 19 2.90 -4.77 -12.51
C ALA A 19 1.42 -5.06 -12.81
N SER A 20 0.85 -6.15 -12.31
CA SER A 20 -0.57 -6.43 -12.49
C SER A 20 -1.45 -5.41 -11.78
N LEU A 21 -1.12 -5.02 -10.54
CA LEU A 21 -1.80 -3.93 -9.83
C LEU A 21 -1.76 -2.62 -10.62
N SER A 22 -0.59 -2.25 -11.16
CA SER A 22 -0.46 -1.02 -11.93
C SER A 22 -1.28 -1.02 -13.22
N ARG A 23 -1.42 -2.17 -13.88
CA ARG A 23 -2.32 -2.30 -15.05
C ARG A 23 -3.78 -2.24 -14.62
N GLU A 24 -4.14 -2.91 -13.53
CA GLU A 24 -5.51 -2.94 -13.01
C GLU A 24 -6.04 -1.53 -12.73
N VAL A 25 -5.25 -0.68 -12.08
CA VAL A 25 -5.69 0.68 -11.75
C VAL A 25 -5.80 1.60 -12.96
N CYS A 26 -4.96 1.42 -13.99
CA CYS A 26 -5.11 2.16 -15.24
C CYS A 26 -6.39 1.76 -15.99
N VAL A 27 -6.67 0.45 -16.06
CA VAL A 27 -7.80 -0.08 -16.85
C VAL A 27 -9.14 0.12 -16.13
N ARG A 28 -9.19 -0.12 -14.82
CA ARG A 28 -10.45 -0.13 -14.04
C ARG A 28 -10.65 1.11 -13.18
N GLY A 29 -9.56 1.74 -12.73
CA GLY A 29 -9.61 2.86 -11.80
C GLY A 29 -9.57 4.23 -12.45
N SER A 30 -9.52 4.30 -13.80
CA SER A 30 -9.34 5.54 -14.57
C SER A 30 -8.16 6.39 -14.10
N VAL A 31 -7.11 5.74 -13.59
CA VAL A 31 -5.90 6.41 -13.11
C VAL A 31 -4.98 6.71 -14.30
N HIS A 32 -4.47 7.95 -14.37
CA HIS A 32 -3.54 8.33 -15.43
C HIS A 32 -2.28 7.43 -15.41
N PRO A 33 -1.80 6.92 -16.56
CA PRO A 33 -0.66 6.01 -16.63
C PRO A 33 0.59 6.52 -15.92
N ASP A 34 0.87 7.83 -15.98
CA ASP A 34 2.04 8.42 -15.32
C ASP A 34 1.97 8.34 -13.79
N SER A 35 0.78 8.53 -13.21
CA SER A 35 0.56 8.41 -11.76
C SER A 35 0.72 6.95 -11.32
N ALA A 36 0.17 6.02 -12.10
CA ALA A 36 0.35 4.59 -11.87
C ALA A 36 1.83 4.16 -11.98
N ALA A 37 2.56 4.69 -12.96
CA ALA A 37 3.99 4.43 -13.14
C ALA A 37 4.85 5.01 -12.02
N ARG A 38 4.52 6.22 -11.52
CA ARG A 38 5.18 6.80 -10.33
C ARG A 38 4.95 5.93 -9.10
N ALA A 39 3.71 5.48 -8.86
CA ALA A 39 3.40 4.59 -7.74
C ALA A 39 4.11 3.25 -7.84
N LEU A 40 4.20 2.66 -9.04
CA LEU A 40 4.95 1.43 -9.28
C LEU A 40 6.43 1.61 -8.95
N ARG A 41 7.08 2.67 -9.44
CA ARG A 41 8.49 2.95 -9.16
C ARG A 41 8.76 3.20 -7.68
N ALA A 42 7.91 3.95 -7.00
CA ALA A 42 8.06 4.20 -5.57
C ALA A 42 7.90 2.92 -4.73
N THR A 43 6.85 2.14 -5.02
CA THR A 43 6.59 0.85 -4.34
C THR A 43 7.72 -0.14 -4.58
N SER A 44 8.19 -0.23 -5.82
CA SER A 44 9.32 -1.10 -6.20
C SER A 44 10.62 -0.70 -5.51
N ARG A 45 10.93 0.61 -5.42
CA ARG A 45 12.11 1.08 -4.68
C ARG A 45 12.04 0.76 -3.20
N ARG A 46 10.86 0.94 -2.60
CA ARG A 46 10.69 0.77 -1.15
C ARG A 46 10.67 -0.68 -0.72
N LEU A 47 9.87 -1.51 -1.38
CA LEU A 47 9.67 -2.91 -1.00
C LEU A 47 10.61 -3.85 -1.75
N GLY A 48 11.29 -3.39 -2.80
CA GLY A 48 12.14 -4.22 -3.63
C GLY A 48 13.35 -4.79 -2.90
N ALA A 49 13.91 -4.10 -1.91
CA ALA A 49 15.01 -4.67 -1.12
C ALA A 49 14.59 -5.91 -0.32
N ASP A 50 13.32 -5.97 0.11
CA ASP A 50 12.77 -7.03 0.95
C ASP A 50 12.11 -8.15 0.11
N LEU A 51 11.39 -7.77 -0.95
CA LEU A 51 10.47 -8.67 -1.67
C LEU A 51 10.93 -9.04 -3.10
N ARG A 52 11.98 -8.42 -3.65
CA ARG A 52 12.39 -8.70 -5.04
C ARG A 52 12.84 -10.16 -5.20
N GLY A 53 12.38 -10.78 -6.28
CA GLY A 53 12.68 -12.19 -6.59
C GLY A 53 11.92 -13.21 -5.73
N ARG A 54 11.14 -12.76 -4.73
CA ARG A 54 10.34 -13.64 -3.87
C ARG A 54 8.93 -13.82 -4.43
N SER A 55 8.40 -15.02 -4.22
CA SER A 55 6.98 -15.30 -4.35
C SER A 55 6.23 -14.69 -3.17
N LEU A 56 5.15 -13.97 -3.45
CA LEU A 56 4.38 -13.28 -2.42
C LEU A 56 3.31 -14.19 -1.83
N ASP A 57 3.39 -14.39 -0.51
CA ASP A 57 2.28 -14.95 0.23
C ASP A 57 1.08 -13.97 0.30
N TYR A 58 0.01 -14.37 0.99
CA TYR A 58 -1.17 -13.53 1.10
C TYR A 58 -0.89 -12.20 1.83
N ALA A 59 -0.12 -12.22 2.91
CA ALA A 59 0.20 -11.03 3.70
C ALA A 59 1.09 -10.06 2.90
N ASP A 60 2.05 -10.58 2.15
CA ASP A 60 2.92 -9.82 1.26
C ASP A 60 2.13 -9.13 0.14
N ARG A 61 1.21 -9.86 -0.53
CA ARG A 61 0.34 -9.26 -1.56
C ARG A 61 -0.46 -8.08 -1.01
N ARG A 62 -0.98 -8.25 0.20
CA ARG A 62 -1.75 -7.22 0.91
C ARG A 62 -0.90 -6.00 1.26
N ARG A 63 0.32 -6.22 1.75
CA ARG A 63 1.29 -5.15 2.04
C ARG A 63 1.67 -4.37 0.78
N VAL A 64 1.96 -5.07 -0.33
CA VAL A 64 2.29 -4.43 -1.62
C VAL A 64 1.12 -3.59 -2.13
N ARG A 65 -0.12 -4.11 -2.05
CA ARG A 65 -1.32 -3.38 -2.46
C ARG A 65 -1.52 -2.10 -1.66
N ALA A 66 -1.42 -2.18 -0.33
CA ALA A 66 -1.56 -1.02 0.56
C ALA A 66 -0.53 0.08 0.23
N TYR A 67 0.74 -0.30 0.09
CA TYR A 67 1.80 0.65 -0.28
C TYR A 67 1.56 1.30 -1.65
N TYR A 68 1.17 0.50 -2.65
CA TYR A 68 0.90 1.01 -3.98
C TYR A 68 -0.21 2.07 -3.99
N PHE A 69 -1.34 1.77 -3.35
CA PHE A 69 -2.47 2.71 -3.29
C PHE A 69 -2.19 3.93 -2.40
N ALA A 70 -1.40 3.78 -1.33
CA ALA A 70 -0.95 4.92 -0.53
C ALA A 70 -0.13 5.90 -1.37
N VAL A 71 0.85 5.43 -2.15
CA VAL A 71 1.63 6.32 -3.04
C VAL A 71 0.73 6.96 -4.10
N LEU A 72 -0.17 6.18 -4.70
CA LEU A 72 -1.05 6.67 -5.75
C LEU A 72 -1.94 7.83 -5.25
N ARG A 73 -2.57 7.65 -4.07
CA ARG A 73 -3.38 8.69 -3.43
C ARG A 73 -2.53 9.89 -3.03
N ASN A 74 -1.31 9.68 -2.52
CA ASN A 74 -0.43 10.78 -2.17
C ASN A 74 -0.11 11.68 -3.36
N ALA A 75 0.17 11.08 -4.51
CA ALA A 75 0.42 11.81 -5.75
C ALA A 75 -0.83 12.58 -6.24
N ALA A 76 -2.02 11.99 -6.09
CA ALA A 76 -3.27 12.66 -6.42
C ALA A 76 -3.54 13.86 -5.51
N PHE A 77 -3.29 13.75 -4.20
CA PHE A 77 -3.47 14.86 -3.26
C PHE A 77 -2.50 16.02 -3.46
N GLU A 78 -1.28 15.74 -3.94
CA GLU A 78 -0.31 16.79 -4.31
C GLU A 78 -0.76 17.58 -5.54
N GLN A 79 -1.52 16.95 -6.45
CA GLN A 79 -2.00 17.59 -7.67
C GLN A 79 -3.34 18.31 -7.51
N ALA A 80 -4.23 17.83 -6.63
CA ALA A 80 -5.65 18.16 -6.73
C ALA A 80 -6.12 19.42 -5.98
N LEU A 81 -5.40 19.98 -5.00
CA LEU A 81 -6.02 20.99 -4.13
C LEU A 81 -5.00 21.99 -3.52
N PRO A 82 -5.31 23.31 -3.48
CA PRO A 82 -4.69 24.26 -2.53
C PRO A 82 -5.32 24.07 -1.14
N VAL A 83 -5.44 22.82 -0.69
CA VAL A 83 -5.94 22.50 0.65
C VAL A 83 -4.79 22.52 1.62
N ASP A 84 -5.07 22.95 2.84
CA ASP A 84 -4.18 22.95 3.98
C ASP A 84 -3.32 21.66 4.01
N ARG A 85 -2.00 21.86 4.09
CA ARG A 85 -1.00 20.79 4.15
C ARG A 85 -1.35 19.77 5.25
N THR A 86 -1.82 20.24 6.40
CA THR A 86 -2.20 19.40 7.54
C THR A 86 -3.39 18.49 7.22
N LEU A 87 -4.39 18.99 6.48
CA LEU A 87 -5.55 18.18 6.09
C LEU A 87 -5.13 17.09 5.09
N ARG A 88 -4.24 17.41 4.15
CA ARG A 88 -3.69 16.41 3.22
C ARG A 88 -2.94 15.31 3.98
N GLU A 89 -2.02 15.67 4.87
CA GLU A 89 -1.26 14.71 5.67
C GLU A 89 -2.17 13.79 6.48
N ARG A 90 -3.22 14.33 7.12
CA ARG A 90 -4.23 13.54 7.83
C ARG A 90 -4.94 12.52 6.95
N ILE A 91 -5.37 12.90 5.75
CA ILE A 91 -6.04 11.98 4.82
C ILE A 91 -5.07 10.89 4.34
N LYS A 92 -3.81 11.26 4.02
CA LYS A 92 -2.76 10.31 3.60
C LYS A 92 -2.52 9.24 4.68
N ILE A 93 -2.42 9.65 5.95
CA ILE A 93 -2.22 8.76 7.09
C ILE A 93 -3.45 7.88 7.35
N ALA A 94 -4.64 8.48 7.40
CA ALA A 94 -5.89 7.74 7.62
C ALA A 94 -6.11 6.66 6.55
N SER A 95 -5.73 6.95 5.30
CA SER A 95 -5.84 6.01 4.19
C SER A 95 -4.90 4.81 4.32
N LEU A 96 -3.64 5.03 4.73
CA LEU A 96 -2.72 3.94 5.01
C LEU A 96 -3.20 3.08 6.19
N VAL A 97 -3.68 3.72 7.26
CA VAL A 97 -4.25 3.02 8.43
C VAL A 97 -5.44 2.16 8.01
N ALA A 98 -6.36 2.69 7.21
CA ALA A 98 -7.53 1.94 6.74
C ALA A 98 -7.14 0.72 5.90
N ASP A 99 -6.19 0.87 4.98
CA ASP A 99 -5.67 -0.24 4.20
C ASP A 99 -5.05 -1.30 5.12
N LEU A 100 -4.17 -0.91 6.04
CA LEU A 100 -3.50 -1.82 6.98
C LEU A 100 -4.47 -2.48 7.97
N ARG A 101 -5.56 -1.82 8.35
CA ARG A 101 -6.62 -2.44 9.16
C ARG A 101 -7.40 -3.46 8.37
N SER A 102 -7.78 -3.14 7.13
CA SER A 102 -8.42 -4.12 6.25
C SER A 102 -7.54 -5.37 6.18
N VAL A 103 -6.22 -5.14 6.11
CA VAL A 103 -5.04 -5.97 6.32
C VAL A 103 -5.08 -7.08 7.37
N GLY A 104 -5.82 -6.86 8.44
CA GLY A 104 -5.62 -7.55 9.71
C GLY A 104 -4.30 -7.18 10.40
N ALA A 105 -3.65 -6.06 10.03
CA ALA A 105 -2.41 -5.64 10.69
C ALA A 105 -2.70 -5.21 12.13
N SER A 106 -1.84 -5.61 13.06
CA SER A 106 -1.94 -5.20 14.47
C SER A 106 -1.70 -3.70 14.62
N ALA A 107 -2.18 -3.11 15.72
CA ALA A 107 -1.97 -1.70 16.04
C ALA A 107 -0.47 -1.34 16.10
N LEU A 108 0.35 -2.22 16.68
CA LEU A 108 1.81 -2.05 16.71
C LEU A 108 2.40 -2.01 15.29
N ARG A 109 1.94 -2.91 14.39
CA ARG A 109 2.42 -2.93 13.01
C ARG A 109 1.99 -1.69 12.24
N ILE A 110 0.75 -1.24 12.44
CA ILE A 110 0.25 0.01 11.84
C ILE A 110 1.10 1.20 12.29
N ARG A 111 1.40 1.30 13.59
CA ARG A 111 2.24 2.37 14.14
C ARG A 111 3.64 2.38 13.51
N GLN A 112 4.30 1.23 13.43
CA GLN A 112 5.62 1.08 12.80
C GLN A 112 5.61 1.47 11.32
N GLU A 113 4.58 1.04 10.58
CA GLU A 113 4.47 1.35 9.15
C GLU A 113 4.21 2.85 8.92
N VAL A 114 3.35 3.48 9.74
CA VAL A 114 3.06 4.92 9.64
C VAL A 114 4.29 5.76 9.98
N GLU A 115 4.98 5.45 11.08
CA GLU A 115 6.23 6.13 11.44
C GLU A 115 7.29 5.97 10.36
N SER A 116 7.43 4.76 9.81
CA SER A 116 8.42 4.50 8.78
C SER A 116 8.11 5.21 7.45
N PHE A 117 6.84 5.47 7.15
CA PHE A 117 6.42 6.08 5.89
C PHE A 117 6.29 7.59 5.94
N TYR A 118 5.91 8.15 7.09
CA TYR A 118 5.59 9.57 7.23
C TYR A 118 6.42 10.28 8.33
N GLY A 119 7.28 9.56 9.05
CA GLY A 119 8.07 10.09 10.17
C GLY A 119 7.32 10.06 11.50
N SER A 120 8.04 10.32 12.60
CA SER A 120 7.49 10.23 13.95
C SER A 120 6.41 11.29 14.24
N GLU A 121 6.45 12.45 13.57
CA GLU A 121 5.41 13.49 13.65
C GLU A 121 4.03 12.97 13.18
N ALA A 122 4.00 12.02 12.25
CA ALA A 122 2.76 11.42 11.76
C ALA A 122 2.04 10.57 12.80
N LEU A 123 2.72 10.15 13.87
CA LEU A 123 2.12 9.39 14.96
C LEU A 123 1.10 10.22 15.75
N GLU A 124 1.25 11.55 15.79
CA GLU A 124 0.31 12.46 16.45
C GLU A 124 -1.09 12.39 15.82
N HIS A 125 -1.17 12.02 14.54
CA HIS A 125 -2.42 11.86 13.82
C HIS A 125 -3.10 10.50 14.03
N LEU A 126 -2.43 9.52 14.66
CA LEU A 126 -3.01 8.20 14.94
C LEU A 126 -3.99 8.18 16.12
N VAL A 127 -3.86 9.14 17.04
CA VAL A 127 -4.76 9.30 18.20
C VAL A 127 -6.20 9.54 17.73
N HIS A 128 -6.38 10.34 16.68
CA HIS A 128 -7.69 10.61 16.09
C HIS A 128 -8.23 9.47 15.21
N ALA A 129 -7.38 8.54 14.77
CA ALA A 129 -7.79 7.39 13.96
C ALA A 129 -8.22 6.17 14.82
N GLY A 130 -8.22 6.29 16.15
CA GLY A 130 -8.57 5.20 17.07
C GLY A 130 -7.57 4.05 17.07
N VAL A 131 -6.30 4.31 16.74
CA VAL A 131 -5.20 3.32 16.76
C VAL A 131 -4.49 3.32 18.12
N ALA A 132 -4.84 4.25 19.02
CA ALA A 132 -4.32 4.31 20.38
C ALA A 132 -5.15 3.42 21.32
N SER A 133 -4.75 2.15 21.43
CA SER A 133 -4.83 1.28 22.61
C SER A 133 -4.03 0.01 22.31
#